data_AF-A0A7V7DPB9-F1
#
_entry.id   AF-A0A7V7DPB9-F1
#
_cell.length_a   1.000
_cell.length_b   1.000
_cell.length_c   1.000
_cell.angle_alpha   90.00
_cell.angle_beta   90.00
_cell.angle_gamma   90.00
#
_symmetry.space_group_name_H-M   'P 1'
#
loop_
_entity.id
_entity.type
_entity.pdbx_description
1 polymer ?
#
loop_
_entity_poly.entity_id
_entity_poly.type
_entity_poly.pdbx_seq_one_letter_code
_entity_poly.pdbx_strand_id
1 'polypeptide(L)'
;MRKRFLYGCVSLLIAGFLASGCMKMGPDFKTPKPPVQEPGTFQHAQEASTRWETQDRWWEVFGDAEIDRLVEDVLEHNLDIQAASAGVLALKYQVIRTRASRFPAIGLQGTAQRQRIPETTVFPGVTSGG
;
A
#
# COMPACT_ATOMS: atom_id res chain seq x y z
N MET A 1 -38.65 -0.58 36.32
CA MET A 1 -38.71 -0.59 34.84
C MET A 1 -37.74 0.41 34.17
N ARG A 2 -37.55 1.64 34.70
CA ARG A 2 -36.61 2.66 34.16
C ARG A 2 -35.16 2.20 33.92
N LYS A 3 -34.56 1.40 34.82
CA LYS A 3 -33.15 0.96 34.68
C LYS A 3 -32.93 -0.03 33.52
N ARG A 4 -33.86 -0.97 33.31
CA ARG A 4 -33.80 -1.94 32.19
C ARG A 4 -33.90 -1.24 30.83
N PHE A 5 -34.73 -0.21 30.76
CA PHE A 5 -34.85 0.62 29.55
C PHE A 5 -33.58 1.46 29.32
N LEU A 6 -32.98 1.99 30.40
CA LEU A 6 -31.72 2.72 30.34
C LEU A 6 -30.55 1.84 29.84
N TYR A 7 -30.43 0.61 30.34
CA TYR A 7 -29.40 -0.34 29.89
C TYR A 7 -29.61 -0.78 28.44
N GLY A 8 -30.87 -0.92 27.99
CA GLY A 8 -31.19 -1.18 26.59
C GLY A 8 -30.76 -0.05 25.67
N CYS A 9 -31.05 1.21 26.03
CA CYS A 9 -30.60 2.37 25.27
C CYS A 9 -29.08 2.52 25.24
N VAL A 10 -28.40 2.27 26.36
CA VAL A 10 -26.92 2.32 26.42
C VAL A 10 -26.30 1.23 25.54
N SER A 11 -26.84 0.00 25.57
CA SER A 11 -26.38 -1.09 24.70
C SER A 11 -26.59 -0.77 23.21
N LEU A 12 -27.71 -0.14 22.86
CA LEU A 12 -28.02 0.25 21.48
C LEU A 12 -27.09 1.36 20.99
N LEU A 13 -26.77 2.33 21.86
CA LEU A 13 -25.84 3.41 21.55
C LEU A 13 -24.41 2.91 21.36
N ILE A 14 -23.95 1.98 22.20
CA ILE A 14 -22.63 1.35 22.06
C ILE A 14 -22.56 0.57 20.74
N ALA A 15 -23.57 -0.24 20.42
CA ALA A 15 -23.62 -0.98 19.15
C ALA A 15 -23.61 -0.05 17.93
N GLY A 16 -24.34 1.06 17.97
CA GLY A 16 -24.32 2.08 16.92
C GLY A 16 -22.96 2.76 16.75
N PHE A 17 -22.24 3.00 17.85
CA PHE A 17 -20.91 3.60 17.82
C PHE A 17 -19.83 2.65 17.29
N LEU A 18 -19.93 1.34 17.56
CA LEU A 18 -19.02 0.35 16.95
C LEU A 18 -19.27 0.16 15.45
N ALA A 19 -20.50 0.39 14.97
CA ALA A 19 -20.84 0.24 13.55
C ALA A 19 -20.44 1.45 12.67
N SER A 20 -20.14 2.62 13.25
CA SER A 20 -19.78 3.84 12.51
C SER A 20 -18.36 3.87 11.94
N GLY A 21 -17.53 2.85 12.25
CA GLY A 21 -16.14 2.75 11.77
C GLY A 21 -15.97 2.38 10.30
N CYS A 22 -17.05 2.04 9.57
CA CYS A 22 -16.99 1.67 8.15
C CYS A 22 -17.05 2.91 7.24
N MET A 23 -16.24 3.94 7.52
CA MET A 23 -16.21 5.15 6.69
C MET A 23 -15.03 5.13 5.73
N LYS A 24 -15.35 5.31 4.44
CA LYS A 24 -14.40 5.57 3.35
C LYS A 24 -13.55 6.78 3.72
N MET A 25 -12.29 6.53 4.08
CA MET A 25 -11.37 7.57 4.53
C MET A 25 -10.67 8.17 3.31
N GLY A 26 -11.19 9.30 2.82
CA GLY A 26 -10.57 10.10 1.77
C GLY A 26 -11.58 10.72 0.80
N PRO A 27 -11.32 11.93 0.28
CA PRO A 27 -12.13 12.53 -0.76
C PRO A 27 -12.10 11.68 -2.03
N ASP A 28 -13.18 11.72 -2.81
CA ASP A 28 -13.19 11.10 -4.13
C ASP A 28 -12.08 11.69 -5.00
N PHE A 29 -11.30 10.81 -5.64
CA PHE A 29 -10.30 11.25 -6.60
C PHE A 29 -11.00 11.99 -7.74
N LYS A 30 -10.60 13.24 -7.95
CA LYS A 30 -11.00 14.05 -9.10
C LYS A 30 -9.76 14.33 -9.92
N THR A 31 -9.79 13.96 -11.20
CA THR A 31 -8.70 14.26 -12.12
C THR A 31 -8.47 15.78 -12.12
N PRO A 32 -7.28 16.27 -11.74
CA PRO A 32 -7.01 17.69 -11.75
C PRO A 32 -7.03 18.19 -13.19
N LYS A 33 -7.65 19.36 -13.42
CA LYS A 33 -7.48 20.04 -14.70
C LYS A 33 -6.02 20.50 -14.81
N PRO A 34 -5.33 20.25 -15.94
CA PRO A 34 -3.99 20.76 -16.12
C PRO A 34 -3.99 22.29 -16.03
N PRO A 35 -2.91 22.91 -15.52
CA PRO A 35 -2.82 24.36 -15.39
C PRO A 35 -2.68 25.07 -16.76
N VAL A 36 -2.55 24.30 -17.84
CA VAL A 36 -2.43 24.79 -19.21
C VAL A 36 -3.82 24.83 -19.85
N GLN A 37 -4.14 25.94 -20.51
CA GLN A 37 -5.34 26.04 -21.33
C GLN A 37 -5.11 25.24 -22.61
N GLU A 38 -5.78 24.10 -22.72
CA GLU A 38 -5.75 23.29 -23.94
C GLU A 38 -6.56 24.00 -25.03
N PRO A 39 -5.98 24.24 -26.21
CA PRO A 39 -6.74 24.79 -27.33
C PRO A 39 -7.74 23.73 -27.81
N GLY A 40 -8.92 24.16 -28.27
CA GLY A 40 -9.91 23.24 -28.84
C GLY A 40 -9.41 22.48 -30.08
N THR A 41 -8.35 22.98 -30.74
CA THR A 41 -7.65 22.29 -31.83
C THR A 41 -6.20 22.75 -31.86
N PHE A 42 -5.26 21.82 -32.05
CA PHE A 42 -3.85 22.16 -32.26
C PHE A 42 -3.62 22.69 -33.69
N GLN A 43 -2.66 23.60 -33.87
CA GLN A 43 -2.39 24.26 -35.16
C GLN A 43 -2.10 23.28 -36.32
N HIS A 44 -1.60 22.09 -36.00
CA HIS A 44 -1.31 21.01 -36.94
C HIS A 44 -2.14 19.75 -36.66
N ALA A 45 -3.37 19.92 -36.18
CA ALA A 45 -4.28 18.80 -36.03
C ALA A 45 -4.67 18.26 -37.42
N GLN A 46 -3.98 17.20 -37.85
CA GLN A 46 -4.46 16.34 -38.93
C GLN A 46 -5.79 15.70 -38.47
N GLU A 47 -6.75 15.48 -39.39
CA GLU A 47 -7.93 14.68 -39.09
C GLU A 47 -7.48 13.40 -38.38
N ALA A 48 -7.99 13.20 -37.16
CA ALA A 48 -7.56 12.12 -36.29
C ALA A 48 -7.79 10.78 -37.01
N SER A 49 -6.75 10.25 -37.65
CA SER A 49 -6.73 8.88 -38.10
C SER A 49 -6.94 8.03 -36.87
N THR A 50 -8.02 7.24 -36.92
CA THR A 50 -8.50 6.35 -35.89
C THR A 50 -7.36 5.72 -35.10
N ARG A 51 -7.31 6.02 -33.80
CA ARG A 51 -6.58 5.27 -32.77
C ARG A 51 -5.06 5.23 -32.97
N TRP A 52 -4.34 6.15 -32.33
CA TRP A 52 -2.99 5.84 -31.84
C TRP A 52 -3.12 4.72 -30.79
N GLU A 53 -3.22 3.47 -31.25
CA GLU A 53 -2.83 2.33 -30.43
C GLU A 53 -1.33 2.53 -30.22
N THR A 54 -0.95 2.88 -28.99
CA THR A 54 0.45 2.76 -28.57
C THR A 54 0.85 1.33 -28.87
N GLN A 55 1.58 1.13 -29.97
CA GLN A 55 2.15 -0.16 -30.27
C GLN A 55 3.21 -0.40 -29.21
N ASP A 56 3.11 -1.54 -28.51
CA ASP A 56 4.10 -1.94 -27.51
C ASP A 56 5.53 -1.92 -28.10
N ARG A 57 5.63 -2.17 -29.42
CA ARG A 57 6.88 -2.15 -30.20
C ARG A 57 6.95 -0.93 -31.13
N TRP A 58 6.88 0.26 -30.53
CA TRP A 58 6.88 1.54 -31.25
C TRP A 58 8.03 1.73 -32.25
N TRP A 59 9.14 1.02 -32.07
CA TRP A 59 10.33 1.10 -32.94
C TRP A 59 10.18 0.32 -34.25
N GLU A 60 9.22 -0.60 -34.38
CA GLU A 60 9.00 -1.35 -35.63
C GLU A 60 8.59 -0.44 -36.80
N VAL A 61 8.08 0.76 -36.50
CA VAL A 61 7.72 1.79 -37.50
C VAL A 61 8.92 2.21 -38.35
N PHE A 62 10.16 2.03 -37.86
CA PHE A 62 11.37 2.32 -38.63
C PHE A 62 11.63 1.27 -39.73
N GLY A 63 11.10 0.06 -39.60
CA GLY A 63 11.27 -1.02 -40.58
C GLY A 63 12.71 -1.52 -40.71
N ASP A 64 13.52 -1.40 -39.65
CA ASP A 64 14.92 -1.81 -39.63
C ASP A 64 15.16 -2.96 -38.63
N ALA A 65 15.57 -4.11 -39.14
CA ALA A 65 15.82 -5.30 -38.33
C ALA A 65 17.03 -5.17 -37.39
N GLU A 66 17.95 -4.24 -37.64
CA GLU A 66 19.04 -3.94 -36.70
C GLU A 66 18.52 -3.18 -35.49
N ILE A 67 17.65 -2.18 -35.70
CA ILE A 67 17.00 -1.44 -34.62
C ILE A 67 16.14 -2.37 -33.77
N ASP A 68 15.39 -3.28 -34.40
CA ASP A 68 14.56 -4.25 -33.68
C ASP A 68 15.39 -5.09 -32.70
N ARG A 69 16.52 -5.64 -33.17
CA ARG A 69 17.43 -6.44 -32.33
C ARG A 69 18.07 -5.63 -31.22
N LEU A 70 18.50 -4.41 -31.49
CA LEU A 70 19.11 -3.55 -30.50
C LEU A 70 18.12 -3.20 -29.38
N VAL A 71 16.87 -2.88 -29.73
CA VAL A 71 15.86 -2.57 -28.72
C VAL A 71 15.49 -3.81 -27.91
N GLU A 72 15.36 -4.98 -28.54
CA GLU A 72 15.16 -6.25 -27.85
C GLU A 72 16.28 -6.54 -26.83
N ASP A 73 17.54 -6.43 -27.26
CA ASP A 73 18.71 -6.66 -26.40
C ASP A 73 18.74 -5.68 -25.21
N VAL A 74 18.42 -4.41 -25.45
CA VAL A 74 18.32 -3.40 -24.39
C VAL A 74 17.17 -3.74 -23.43
N LEU A 75 16.00 -4.16 -23.91
CA LEU A 75 14.88 -4.50 -23.04
C LEU A 75 15.19 -5.69 -22.12
N GLU A 76 15.99 -6.64 -22.57
CA GLU A 76 16.42 -7.80 -21.78
C GLU A 76 17.51 -7.45 -20.76
N HIS A 77 18.50 -6.64 -21.16
CA HIS A 77 19.74 -6.46 -20.40
C HIS A 77 19.89 -5.09 -19.71
N ASN A 78 18.95 -4.15 -19.90
CA ASN A 78 19.06 -2.81 -19.33
C ASN A 78 18.77 -2.78 -17.81
N LEU A 79 19.81 -2.45 -17.04
CA LEU A 79 19.75 -2.37 -15.57
C LEU A 79 18.85 -1.24 -15.05
N ASP A 80 18.69 -0.14 -15.79
CA ASP A 80 17.81 0.96 -15.39
C ASP A 80 16.33 0.53 -15.48
N ILE A 81 15.97 -0.21 -16.53
CA ILE A 81 14.62 -0.79 -16.67
C ILE A 81 14.37 -1.81 -15.55
N GLN A 82 15.36 -2.67 -15.27
CA GLN A 82 15.28 -3.62 -14.15
C GLN A 82 15.10 -2.89 -12.81
N ALA A 83 15.88 -1.84 -12.55
CA ALA A 83 15.77 -1.04 -11.34
C ALA A 83 14.40 -0.35 -11.22
N ALA A 84 13.89 0.23 -12.31
CA ALA A 84 12.56 0.83 -12.35
C ALA A 84 11.45 -0.21 -12.05
N SER A 85 11.54 -1.40 -12.65
CA SER A 85 10.59 -2.49 -12.41
C SER A 85 10.61 -2.96 -10.95
N ALA A 86 11.80 -3.06 -10.34
CA ALA A 86 11.98 -3.39 -8.94
C ALA A 86 11.36 -2.32 -8.02
N GLY A 87 11.46 -1.04 -8.39
CA GLY A 87 10.80 0.07 -7.70
C GLY A 87 9.28 -0.08 -7.68
N VAL A 88 8.66 -0.42 -8.82
CA VAL A 88 7.22 -0.67 -8.92
C VAL A 88 6.81 -1.86 -8.04
N LEU A 89 7.60 -2.95 -8.06
CA LEU A 89 7.35 -4.11 -7.21
C LEU A 89 7.46 -3.77 -5.72
N ALA A 90 8.47 -3.01 -5.32
CA ALA A 90 8.63 -2.57 -3.93
C ALA A 90 7.41 -1.79 -3.43
N LEU A 91 6.90 -0.85 -4.25
CA LEU A 91 5.68 -0.10 -3.94
C LEU A 91 4.45 -1.02 -3.83
N LYS A 92 4.31 -1.99 -4.74
CA LYS A 92 3.23 -2.98 -4.68
C LYS A 92 3.27 -3.76 -3.37
N TYR A 93 4.44 -4.21 -2.92
CA TYR A 93 4.58 -4.91 -1.64
C TYR A 93 4.34 -4.01 -0.42
N GLN A 94 4.68 -2.72 -0.48
CA GLN A 94 4.32 -1.76 0.57
C GLN A 94 2.80 -1.65 0.73
N VAL A 95 2.06 -1.59 -0.38
CA VAL A 95 0.59 -1.59 -0.36
C VAL A 95 0.06 -2.90 0.22
N ILE A 96 0.61 -4.05 -0.18
CA ILE A 96 0.23 -5.36 0.36
C ILE A 96 0.45 -5.40 1.87
N ARG A 97 1.61 -4.95 2.37
CA ARG A 97 1.92 -4.88 3.82
C ARG A 97 0.93 -4.00 4.57
N THR A 98 0.61 -2.84 4.00
CA THR A 98 -0.36 -1.89 4.57
C THR A 98 -1.79 -2.45 4.57
N ARG A 99 -2.12 -3.29 3.60
CA ARG A 99 -3.41 -4.00 3.56
C ARG A 99 -3.42 -5.17 4.54
N ALA A 100 -2.31 -5.89 4.71
CA ALA A 100 -2.20 -7.04 5.62
C ALA A 100 -2.48 -6.66 7.08
N SER A 101 -2.15 -5.44 7.51
CA SER A 101 -2.47 -4.94 8.85
C SER A 101 -3.98 -4.81 9.13
N ARG A 102 -4.84 -4.95 8.12
CA ARG A 102 -6.31 -4.97 8.28
C ARG A 102 -6.84 -6.36 8.66
N PHE A 103 -5.99 -7.38 8.65
CA PHE A 103 -6.34 -8.77 8.97
C PHE A 103 -5.63 -9.22 10.25
N PRO A 104 -6.22 -10.18 11.01
CA PRO A 104 -5.53 -10.76 12.15
C PRO A 104 -4.29 -11.53 11.70
N ALA A 105 -3.17 -11.32 12.39
CA ALA A 105 -1.97 -12.12 12.18
C ALA A 105 -2.12 -13.49 12.86
N ILE A 106 -1.96 -14.56 12.09
CA ILE A 106 -1.96 -15.93 12.61
C ILE A 106 -0.51 -16.38 12.70
N GLY A 107 -0.07 -16.80 13.88
CA GLY A 107 1.26 -17.33 14.09
C GLY A 107 1.28 -18.25 15.30
N LEU A 108 2.20 -19.22 15.28
CA LEU A 108 2.47 -20.10 16.41
C LEU A 108 3.83 -19.69 17.01
N GLN A 109 3.87 -19.50 18.33
CA GLN A 109 5.11 -19.26 19.07
C GLN A 109 5.21 -20.23 20.23
N GLY A 110 6.39 -20.82 20.43
CA GLY A 110 6.70 -21.67 21.59
C GLY A 110 7.90 -21.09 22.32
N THR A 111 7.78 -20.89 23.63
CA THR A 111 8.88 -20.41 24.48
C THR A 111 9.07 -21.35 25.66
N ALA A 112 10.33 -21.63 26.00
CA ALA A 112 10.71 -22.38 27.20
C ALA A 112 11.71 -21.53 27.98
N GLN A 113 11.32 -21.07 29.17
CA GLN A 113 12.16 -20.26 30.04
C GLN A 113 12.40 -21.01 31.35
N ARG A 114 13.66 -21.13 31.76
CA ARG A 114 14.04 -21.72 33.05
C ARG A 114 14.81 -20.68 33.85
N GLN A 115 14.15 -20.08 34.84
CA GLN A 115 14.80 -19.22 35.82
C GLN A 115 15.05 -20.01 37.11
N ARG A 116 16.27 -19.92 37.64
CA ARG A 116 16.56 -20.25 39.03
C ARG A 116 16.75 -18.95 39.77
N ILE A 117 15.84 -18.62 40.67
CA ILE A 117 16.04 -17.56 41.66
C ILE A 117 16.64 -18.26 42.88
N PRO A 118 17.92 -18.03 43.23
CA PRO A 118 18.45 -18.53 44.48
C PRO A 118 17.72 -17.84 45.64
N GLU A 119 17.31 -18.62 46.65
CA GLU A 119 16.62 -18.15 47.87
C GLU A 119 17.54 -17.32 48.80
N THR A 120 18.74 -16.97 48.34
CA THR A 120 19.71 -16.21 49.12
C THR A 120 20.30 -15.08 48.28
N THR A 121 19.50 -14.03 48.14
CA THR A 121 20.01 -12.66 48.08
C THR A 121 19.34 -11.83 49.17
N VAL A 122 19.36 -12.35 50.40
CA VAL A 122 19.53 -11.44 51.54
C VAL A 122 21.04 -11.22 51.63
N PHE A 123 21.52 -10.16 50.98
CA PHE A 123 22.81 -9.60 51.38
C PHE A 123 22.66 -9.25 52.86
N PRO A 124 23.51 -9.76 53.77
CA PRO A 124 23.51 -9.27 55.14
C PRO A 124 23.95 -7.80 55.09
N GLY A 125 23.00 -6.87 55.13
CA GLY A 125 23.28 -5.43 55.15
C GLY A 125 22.31 -4.50 54.43
N VAL A 126 21.36 -4.98 53.61
CA VAL A 126 20.34 -4.08 53.02
C VAL A 126 19.05 -4.16 53.82
N THR A 127 18.85 -3.19 54.72
CA THR A 127 17.53 -2.87 55.25
C THR A 127 16.70 -2.29 54.11
N SER A 128 15.59 -2.92 53.73
CA SER A 128 14.58 -2.25 52.90
C SER A 128 13.99 -1.11 53.72
N GLY A 129 14.46 0.11 53.49
CA GLY A 129 13.87 1.32 54.05
C GLY A 129 12.55 1.65 53.37
N GLY A 130 11.59 2.07 54.21
CA GLY A 130 10.33 2.81 53.97
C GLY A 130 9.89 3.14 52.55
#